data_AF-Q3T071-F1
#
_entry.id   AF-Q3T071-F1
#
_cell.length_a   1.000
_cell.length_b   1.000
_cell.length_c   1.000
_cell.angle_alpha   90.00
_cell.angle_beta   90.00
_cell.angle_gamma   90.00
#
_symmetry.space_group_name_H-M   'P 1'
#
loop_
_entity.id
_entity.type
_entity.pdbx_description
1 polymer ?
#
loop_
_entity_poly.entity_id
_entity_poly.type
_entity_poly.pdbx_seq_one_letter_code
_entity_poly.pdbx_strand_id
1 'polypeptide(L)'
;MPKAPKGKSVGQEKKVIHPYSRKAAQITRKAHKQEKKEELKNEKALRLNLIGEKLQWFQNHLDPKKVGYSKRDACELIERYLNRFSSELEQIELRNSFKDRQGRRHCSREAAIRQTLEREQRQYQAHGLEIPDILNADNLKTFREWDFDLKKLPNIKMRKVCASDAVPKKCKKKAVTTIDGDLGELELKDESSDTDEEMTAVA
;
A
#
# COMPACT_ATOMS: atom_id res chain seq x y z
N MET A 1 36.32 -50.83 15.37
CA MET A 1 35.54 -50.05 14.37
C MET A 1 34.06 -50.40 14.53
N PRO A 2 33.15 -49.42 14.67
CA PRO A 2 31.70 -49.69 14.60
C PRO A 2 31.28 -50.00 13.16
N LYS A 3 30.36 -50.95 12.96
CA LYS A 3 29.83 -51.31 11.63
C LYS A 3 28.72 -50.34 11.23
N ALA A 4 28.76 -49.84 9.98
CA ALA A 4 27.75 -48.93 9.46
C ALA A 4 26.34 -49.58 9.42
N PRO A 5 25.26 -48.81 9.65
CA PRO A 5 23.90 -49.33 9.59
C PRO A 5 23.54 -49.71 8.15
N LYS A 6 23.10 -50.96 7.94
CA LYS A 6 22.68 -51.45 6.61
C LYS A 6 21.56 -50.58 6.04
N GLY A 7 21.72 -50.15 4.78
CA GLY A 7 20.80 -49.23 4.10
C GLY A 7 19.37 -49.78 4.02
N LYS A 8 18.38 -48.92 4.31
CA LYS A 8 16.95 -49.29 4.34
C LYS A 8 16.38 -49.38 2.92
N SER A 9 16.55 -50.54 2.29
CA SER A 9 15.63 -51.14 1.31
C SER A 9 15.00 -50.18 0.29
N VAL A 10 15.76 -49.79 -0.73
CA VAL A 10 15.34 -48.87 -1.81
C VAL A 10 14.20 -49.43 -2.67
N GLY A 11 13.96 -50.76 -2.64
CA GLY A 11 13.00 -51.45 -3.51
C GLY A 11 11.82 -52.15 -2.82
N GLN A 12 11.44 -51.80 -1.58
CA GLN A 12 10.18 -52.35 -1.03
C GLN A 12 8.97 -51.62 -1.62
N GLU A 13 8.21 -52.36 -2.44
CA GLU A 13 6.90 -51.95 -2.94
C GLU A 13 5.99 -51.45 -1.81
N LYS A 14 5.10 -50.51 -2.15
CA LYS A 14 4.24 -49.81 -1.18
C LYS A 14 3.15 -50.74 -0.65
N LYS A 15 3.50 -51.65 0.27
CA LYS A 15 2.60 -52.60 0.95
C LYS A 15 1.25 -51.96 1.24
N VAL A 16 0.17 -52.56 0.73
CA VAL A 16 -1.21 -52.08 0.86
C VAL A 16 -1.50 -51.70 2.31
N ILE A 17 -2.02 -50.49 2.51
CA ILE A 17 -2.21 -49.92 3.84
C ILE A 17 -3.71 -49.89 4.12
N HIS A 18 -4.15 -50.67 5.11
CA HIS A 18 -5.54 -50.64 5.56
C HIS A 18 -5.94 -49.21 5.99
N PRO A 19 -7.10 -48.67 5.55
CA PRO A 19 -7.44 -47.26 5.72
C PRO A 19 -7.48 -46.79 7.19
N TYR A 20 -7.87 -47.67 8.11
CA TYR A 20 -7.90 -47.39 9.55
C TYR A 20 -6.55 -47.64 10.27
N SER A 21 -5.47 -47.92 9.53
CA SER A 21 -4.14 -48.14 10.11
C SER A 21 -3.51 -46.84 10.65
N ARG A 22 -2.72 -46.94 11.73
CA ARG A 22 -1.83 -45.84 12.19
C ARG A 22 -0.95 -45.28 11.05
N LYS A 23 -0.53 -46.12 10.09
CA LYS A 23 0.26 -45.72 8.92
C LYS A 23 -0.56 -44.88 7.92
N ALA A 24 -1.83 -45.22 7.71
CA ALA A 24 -2.75 -44.43 6.88
C ALA A 24 -3.03 -43.07 7.52
N ALA A 25 -3.37 -43.03 8.82
CA ALA A 25 -3.58 -41.78 9.55
C ALA A 25 -2.34 -40.84 9.53
N GLN A 26 -1.12 -41.40 9.56
CA GLN A 26 0.11 -40.63 9.35
C GLN A 26 0.26 -40.07 7.93
N ILE A 27 -0.21 -40.77 6.90
CA ILE A 27 -0.23 -40.30 5.51
C ILE A 27 -1.25 -39.16 5.37
N THR A 28 -2.47 -39.32 5.87
CA THR A 28 -3.50 -38.26 5.84
C THR A 28 -3.02 -36.98 6.54
N ARG A 29 -2.37 -37.09 7.71
CA ARG A 29 -1.76 -35.94 8.41
C ARG A 29 -0.65 -35.27 7.58
N LYS A 30 0.13 -36.03 6.82
CA LYS A 30 1.16 -35.49 5.92
C LYS A 30 0.55 -34.81 4.69
N ALA A 31 -0.49 -35.40 4.10
CA ALA A 31 -1.24 -34.83 2.98
C ALA A 31 -1.85 -33.47 3.37
N HIS A 32 -2.65 -33.41 4.43
CA HIS A 32 -3.26 -32.17 4.94
C HIS A 32 -2.23 -31.11 5.39
N LYS A 33 -1.04 -31.52 5.89
CA LYS A 33 0.06 -30.58 6.14
C LYS A 33 0.69 -30.03 4.85
N GLN A 34 0.74 -30.82 3.79
CA GLN A 34 1.29 -30.44 2.50
C GLN A 34 0.31 -29.58 1.71
N GLU A 35 -0.98 -29.93 1.71
CA GLU A 35 -2.12 -29.14 1.22
C GLU A 35 -2.06 -27.71 1.79
N LYS A 36 -2.10 -27.56 3.12
CA LYS A 36 -1.97 -26.25 3.80
C LYS A 36 -0.69 -25.49 3.50
N LYS A 37 0.39 -26.19 3.14
CA LYS A 37 1.65 -25.54 2.73
C LYS A 37 1.57 -24.99 1.32
N GLU A 38 0.85 -25.65 0.41
CA GLU A 38 0.62 -25.15 -0.96
C GLU A 38 -0.49 -24.08 -0.99
N GLU A 39 -1.53 -24.16 -0.15
CA GLU A 39 -2.48 -23.06 0.09
C GLU A 39 -1.76 -21.77 0.49
N LEU A 40 -0.92 -21.82 1.54
CA LEU A 40 -0.12 -20.68 2.02
C LEU A 40 0.94 -20.18 1.03
N LYS A 41 1.29 -20.97 -0.01
CA LYS A 41 2.09 -20.51 -1.14
C LYS A 41 1.22 -19.79 -2.17
N ASN A 42 0.07 -20.36 -2.50
CA ASN A 42 -0.87 -19.82 -3.48
C ASN A 42 -1.40 -18.45 -3.02
N GLU A 43 -1.77 -18.29 -1.75
CA GLU A 43 -2.14 -16.99 -1.17
C GLU A 43 -1.03 -15.93 -1.32
N LYS A 44 0.23 -16.32 -1.08
CA LYS A 44 1.39 -15.42 -1.23
C LYS A 44 1.67 -15.08 -2.69
N ALA A 45 1.53 -16.05 -3.60
CA ALA A 45 1.66 -15.83 -5.03
C ALA A 45 0.55 -14.88 -5.53
N LEU A 46 -0.71 -15.11 -5.16
CA LEU A 46 -1.83 -14.22 -5.50
C LEU A 46 -1.62 -12.79 -4.97
N ARG A 47 -1.12 -12.63 -3.74
CA ARG A 47 -0.78 -11.32 -3.18
C ARG A 47 0.36 -10.63 -3.94
N LEU A 48 1.39 -11.37 -4.36
CA LEU A 48 2.50 -10.82 -5.16
C LEU A 48 2.04 -10.45 -6.58
N ASN A 49 1.22 -11.29 -7.21
CA ASN A 49 0.63 -11.04 -8.53
C ASN A 49 -0.22 -9.75 -8.51
N LEU A 50 -1.11 -9.58 -7.52
CA LEU A 50 -1.94 -8.37 -7.40
C LEU A 50 -1.11 -7.08 -7.23
N ILE A 51 0.04 -7.16 -6.56
CA ILE A 51 0.99 -6.04 -6.46
C ILE A 51 1.67 -5.79 -7.82
N GLY A 52 2.08 -6.85 -8.51
CA GLY A 52 2.66 -6.79 -9.86
C GLY A 52 1.70 -6.21 -10.89
N GLU A 53 0.44 -6.64 -10.92
CA GLU A 53 -0.63 -6.12 -11.78
C GLU A 53 -0.89 -4.62 -11.52
N LYS A 54 -0.95 -4.21 -10.26
CA LYS A 54 -1.07 -2.79 -9.88
C LYS A 54 0.11 -1.98 -10.43
N LEU A 55 1.33 -2.48 -10.26
CA LEU A 55 2.55 -1.81 -10.75
C LEU A 55 2.61 -1.76 -12.27
N GLN A 56 2.26 -2.85 -12.96
CA GLN A 56 2.15 -2.92 -14.41
C GLN A 56 1.16 -1.88 -14.96
N TRP A 57 0.02 -1.67 -14.29
CA TRP A 57 -0.90 -0.58 -14.66
C TRP A 57 -0.17 0.78 -14.61
N PHE A 58 0.54 1.09 -13.52
CA PHE A 58 1.26 2.37 -13.41
C PHE A 58 2.35 2.50 -14.48
N GLN A 59 3.19 1.46 -14.68
CA GLN A 59 4.28 1.47 -15.68
C GLN A 59 3.75 1.74 -17.09
N ASN A 60 2.64 1.11 -17.47
CA ASN A 60 1.99 1.28 -18.77
C ASN A 60 1.35 2.67 -18.99
N HIS A 61 1.07 3.43 -17.92
CA HIS A 61 0.44 4.76 -17.98
C HIS A 61 1.42 5.91 -17.68
N LEU A 62 2.73 5.65 -17.61
CA LEU A 62 3.77 6.69 -17.52
C LEU A 62 4.20 7.14 -18.92
N ASP A 63 4.20 8.46 -19.16
CA ASP A 63 4.79 9.06 -20.35
C ASP A 63 6.28 8.68 -20.44
N PRO A 64 6.75 7.99 -21.50
CA PRO A 64 8.14 7.54 -21.57
C PRO A 64 9.14 8.71 -21.68
N LYS A 65 8.69 9.87 -22.20
CA LYS A 65 9.53 11.06 -22.44
C LYS A 65 9.76 11.94 -21.21
N LYS A 66 8.97 11.77 -20.14
CA LYS A 66 8.99 12.66 -18.97
C LYS A 66 10.12 12.27 -18.00
N VAL A 67 10.98 13.19 -17.59
CA VAL A 67 12.18 12.88 -16.78
C VAL A 67 11.89 12.82 -15.27
N GLY A 68 10.82 13.49 -14.81
CA GLY A 68 10.36 13.45 -13.42
C GLY A 68 8.91 13.91 -13.30
N TYR A 69 8.24 13.47 -12.23
CA TYR A 69 6.85 13.78 -11.95
C TYR A 69 6.72 14.74 -10.76
N SER A 70 5.85 15.72 -10.88
CA SER A 70 5.38 16.56 -9.79
C SER A 70 4.37 15.81 -8.92
N LYS A 71 4.13 16.30 -7.69
CA LYS A 71 3.05 15.80 -6.83
C LYS A 71 1.68 15.85 -7.49
N ARG A 72 1.44 16.88 -8.32
CA ARG A 72 0.19 17.01 -9.11
C ARG A 72 0.06 15.89 -10.15
N ASP A 73 1.11 15.67 -10.95
CA ASP A 73 1.11 14.58 -11.93
C ASP A 73 0.87 13.20 -11.27
N ALA A 74 1.40 13.01 -10.05
CA ALA A 74 1.17 11.79 -9.28
C ALA A 74 -0.30 11.67 -8.83
N CYS A 75 -0.94 12.74 -8.37
CA CYS A 75 -2.38 12.77 -8.08
C CYS A 75 -3.24 12.50 -9.33
N GLU A 76 -2.93 13.13 -10.47
CA GLU A 76 -3.62 12.89 -11.74
C GLU A 76 -3.50 11.43 -12.20
N LEU A 77 -2.32 10.81 -12.02
CA LEU A 77 -2.10 9.39 -12.33
C LEU A 77 -2.89 8.46 -11.38
N ILE A 78 -3.10 8.85 -10.12
CA ILE A 78 -3.97 8.13 -9.17
C ILE A 78 -5.43 8.24 -9.58
N GLU A 79 -5.88 9.42 -10.00
CA GLU A 79 -7.26 9.63 -10.44
C GLU A 79 -7.56 8.82 -11.71
N ARG A 80 -6.59 8.71 -12.64
CA ARG A 80 -6.66 7.76 -13.76
C ARG A 80 -6.69 6.29 -13.28
N TYR A 81 -5.89 5.90 -12.29
CA TYR A 81 -5.90 4.56 -11.72
C TYR A 81 -7.24 4.21 -11.04
N LEU A 82 -7.82 5.14 -10.27
CA LEU A 82 -9.13 4.96 -9.64
C LEU A 82 -10.24 4.85 -10.69
N ASN A 83 -10.13 5.58 -11.80
CA ASN A 83 -11.09 5.53 -12.91
C ASN A 83 -10.89 4.33 -13.86
N ARG A 84 -9.92 3.42 -13.62
CA ARG A 84 -9.60 2.30 -14.53
C ARG A 84 -10.74 1.32 -14.85
N PHE A 85 -11.80 1.30 -14.04
CA PHE A 85 -12.98 0.45 -14.23
C PHE A 85 -14.21 1.22 -14.76
N SER A 86 -14.10 2.50 -15.12
CA SER A 86 -15.24 3.32 -15.57
C SER A 86 -15.98 2.68 -16.75
N SER A 87 -15.25 2.26 -17.80
CA SER A 87 -15.80 1.63 -18.99
C SER A 87 -16.40 0.23 -18.74
N GLU A 88 -15.90 -0.52 -17.74
CA GLU A 88 -16.51 -1.79 -17.34
C GLU A 88 -17.83 -1.56 -16.60
N LEU A 89 -17.88 -0.58 -15.70
CA LEU A 89 -19.09 -0.20 -14.98
C LEU A 89 -20.17 0.37 -15.92
N GLU A 90 -19.78 1.29 -16.82
CA GLU A 90 -20.64 1.84 -17.87
C GLU A 90 -21.21 0.73 -18.76
N GLN A 91 -20.38 -0.24 -19.19
CA GLN A 91 -20.87 -1.37 -19.98
C GLN A 91 -21.82 -2.28 -19.18
N ILE A 92 -21.61 -2.48 -17.88
CA ILE A 92 -22.54 -3.25 -17.02
C ILE A 92 -23.87 -2.50 -16.85
N GLU A 93 -23.82 -1.18 -16.65
CA GLU A 93 -24.99 -0.33 -16.51
C GLU A 93 -25.84 -0.31 -17.80
N LEU A 94 -25.20 -0.08 -18.95
CA LEU A 94 -25.83 -0.11 -20.27
C LEU A 94 -26.41 -1.50 -20.61
N ARG A 95 -25.74 -2.60 -20.23
CA ARG A 95 -26.27 -3.96 -20.43
C ARG A 95 -27.50 -4.26 -19.56
N ASN A 96 -27.64 -3.58 -18.42
CA ASN A 96 -28.76 -3.77 -17.50
C ASN A 96 -29.96 -2.89 -17.85
N SER A 97 -29.74 -1.64 -18.27
CA SER A 97 -30.83 -0.69 -18.62
C SER A 97 -31.75 -1.21 -19.75
N PHE A 98 -31.22 -1.95 -20.72
CA PHE A 98 -32.01 -2.58 -21.78
C PHE A 98 -32.88 -3.78 -21.33
N LYS A 99 -32.69 -4.33 -20.12
CA LYS A 99 -33.26 -5.63 -19.72
C LYS A 99 -33.82 -5.69 -18.30
N ASP A 100 -34.37 -4.60 -17.80
CA ASP A 100 -34.87 -4.45 -16.42
C ASP A 100 -35.81 -5.59 -15.93
N ARG A 101 -36.62 -6.18 -16.83
CA ARG A 101 -37.49 -7.35 -16.53
C ARG A 101 -36.76 -8.70 -16.41
N GLN A 102 -35.46 -8.77 -16.68
CA GLN A 102 -34.62 -9.97 -16.55
C GLN A 102 -33.44 -9.65 -15.61
N GLY A 103 -33.55 -10.09 -14.35
CA GLY A 103 -32.75 -9.63 -13.21
C GLY A 103 -31.27 -9.33 -13.44
N ARG A 104 -30.83 -8.22 -12.84
CA ARG A 104 -29.51 -7.56 -12.95
C ARG A 104 -28.34 -8.51 -13.21
N ARG A 105 -27.80 -8.43 -14.42
CA ARG A 105 -26.62 -9.18 -14.87
C ARG A 105 -25.35 -8.57 -14.28
N HIS A 106 -24.33 -9.41 -14.07
CA HIS A 106 -23.00 -9.03 -13.55
C HIS A 106 -22.97 -8.40 -12.14
N CYS A 107 -24.07 -8.44 -11.38
CA CYS A 107 -24.20 -7.83 -10.04
C CYS A 107 -23.03 -8.15 -9.08
N SER A 108 -22.54 -9.39 -9.05
CA SER A 108 -21.40 -9.80 -8.21
C SER A 108 -20.07 -9.16 -8.62
N ARG A 109 -19.80 -9.03 -9.93
CA ARG A 109 -18.61 -8.35 -10.46
C ARG A 109 -18.70 -6.84 -10.21
N GLU A 110 -19.87 -6.25 -10.47
CA GLU A 110 -20.15 -4.84 -10.25
C GLU A 110 -19.95 -4.44 -8.76
N ALA A 111 -20.47 -5.26 -7.83
CA ALA A 111 -20.28 -5.07 -6.40
C ALA A 111 -18.81 -5.21 -5.97
N ALA A 112 -18.07 -6.19 -6.52
CA ALA A 112 -16.65 -6.38 -6.23
C ALA A 112 -15.78 -5.21 -6.73
N ILE A 113 -16.09 -4.66 -7.91
CA ILE A 113 -15.44 -3.43 -8.43
C ILE A 113 -15.73 -2.26 -7.50
N ARG A 114 -17.01 -1.98 -7.21
CA ARG A 114 -17.40 -0.85 -6.35
C ARG A 114 -16.76 -0.94 -4.96
N GLN A 115 -16.72 -2.12 -4.35
CA GLN A 115 -16.06 -2.32 -3.05
C GLN A 115 -14.54 -2.12 -3.12
N THR A 116 -13.89 -2.50 -4.23
CA THR A 116 -12.46 -2.22 -4.46
C THR A 116 -12.22 -0.71 -4.59
N LEU A 117 -13.02 -0.01 -5.41
CA LEU A 117 -12.91 1.43 -5.61
C LEU A 117 -13.17 2.22 -4.33
N GLU A 118 -14.19 1.87 -3.55
CA GLU A 118 -14.50 2.48 -2.24
C GLU A 118 -13.30 2.38 -1.27
N ARG A 119 -12.64 1.20 -1.23
CA ARG A 119 -11.44 0.99 -0.40
C ARG A 119 -10.25 1.83 -0.88
N GLU A 120 -10.00 1.86 -2.19
CA GLU A 120 -8.88 2.62 -2.77
C GLU A 120 -9.08 4.15 -2.65
N GLN A 121 -10.30 4.65 -2.87
CA GLN A 121 -10.67 6.06 -2.66
C GLN A 121 -10.53 6.46 -1.19
N ARG A 122 -11.06 5.65 -0.25
CA ARG A 122 -10.91 5.89 1.20
C ARG A 122 -9.44 5.93 1.63
N GLN A 123 -8.59 5.06 1.08
CA GLN A 123 -7.14 5.09 1.31
C GLN A 123 -6.49 6.38 0.77
N TYR A 124 -6.77 6.74 -0.50
CA TYR A 124 -6.22 7.94 -1.16
C TYR A 124 -6.59 9.25 -0.43
N GLN A 125 -7.81 9.33 0.11
CA GLN A 125 -8.28 10.47 0.88
C GLN A 125 -7.69 10.53 2.29
N ALA A 126 -7.65 9.41 3.03
CA ALA A 126 -7.32 9.41 4.46
C ALA A 126 -5.81 9.32 4.78
N HIS A 127 -5.07 8.43 4.10
CA HIS A 127 -3.70 8.05 4.48
C HIS A 127 -2.71 7.99 3.29
N GLY A 128 -3.22 8.21 2.09
CA GLY A 128 -2.49 8.14 0.84
C GLY A 128 -2.45 6.74 0.25
N LEU A 129 -2.59 6.67 -1.07
CA LEU A 129 -2.50 5.41 -1.82
C LEU A 129 -1.02 5.09 -2.06
N GLU A 130 -0.63 3.83 -1.90
CA GLU A 130 0.75 3.36 -2.04
C GLU A 130 1.09 3.00 -3.50
N ILE A 131 2.07 3.70 -4.07
CA ILE A 131 2.40 3.79 -5.51
C ILE A 131 3.94 3.82 -5.65
N PRO A 132 4.53 3.34 -6.77
CA PRO A 132 5.96 3.51 -7.04
C PRO A 132 6.39 4.97 -7.03
N ASP A 133 7.60 5.26 -6.54
CA ASP A 133 8.10 6.61 -6.28
C ASP A 133 8.58 7.35 -7.54
N ILE A 134 7.62 7.75 -8.38
CA ILE A 134 7.83 8.49 -9.64
C ILE A 134 8.34 9.94 -9.46
N LEU A 135 8.36 10.45 -8.23
CA LEU A 135 8.84 11.81 -7.92
C LEU A 135 10.36 11.90 -7.93
N ASN A 136 11.06 10.79 -7.69
CA ASN A 136 12.52 10.70 -7.68
C ASN A 136 13.01 10.08 -9.00
N ALA A 137 13.78 10.84 -9.79
CA ALA A 137 14.17 10.45 -11.15
C ALA A 137 14.89 9.09 -11.24
N ASP A 138 15.70 8.72 -10.25
CA ASP A 138 16.41 7.44 -10.26
C ASP A 138 15.50 6.24 -9.92
N ASN A 139 14.53 6.44 -9.02
CA ASN A 139 13.50 5.43 -8.75
C ASN A 139 12.55 5.28 -9.97
N LEU A 140 12.32 6.36 -10.72
CA LEU A 140 11.55 6.35 -11.97
C LEU A 140 12.27 5.56 -13.08
N LYS A 141 13.61 5.64 -13.18
CA LYS A 141 14.40 4.81 -14.12
C LYS A 141 14.25 3.32 -13.79
N THR A 142 14.55 2.92 -12.55
CA THR A 142 14.47 1.52 -12.13
C THR A 142 13.05 0.94 -12.19
N PHE A 143 12.02 1.79 -12.08
CA PHE A 143 10.63 1.39 -12.28
C PHE A 143 10.24 1.24 -13.77
N ARG A 144 10.83 2.02 -14.68
CA ARG A 144 10.64 1.86 -16.13
C ARG A 144 11.34 0.62 -16.67
N GLU A 145 12.55 0.37 -16.20
CA GLU A 145 13.42 -0.76 -16.57
C GLU A 145 13.01 -2.09 -15.87
N TRP A 146 11.83 -2.16 -15.26
CA TRP A 146 11.34 -3.35 -14.59
C TRP A 146 10.66 -4.32 -15.59
N ASP A 147 11.28 -5.47 -15.85
CA ASP A 147 10.81 -6.51 -16.80
C ASP A 147 9.61 -7.34 -16.30
N PHE A 148 8.74 -6.77 -15.46
CA PHE A 148 7.63 -7.46 -14.77
C PHE A 148 8.02 -8.64 -13.84
N ASP A 149 9.31 -8.93 -13.63
CA ASP A 149 9.76 -9.98 -12.70
C ASP A 149 9.37 -9.64 -11.25
N LEU A 150 8.46 -10.44 -10.69
CA LEU A 150 7.95 -10.30 -9.32
C LEU A 150 9.05 -10.43 -8.25
N LYS A 151 10.23 -11.00 -8.57
CA LYS A 151 11.38 -11.03 -7.65
C LYS A 151 12.04 -9.67 -7.49
N LYS A 152 11.93 -8.78 -8.48
CA LYS A 152 12.50 -7.42 -8.46
C LYS A 152 11.65 -6.42 -7.67
N LEU A 153 10.42 -6.79 -7.27
CA LEU A 153 9.50 -5.92 -6.50
C LEU A 153 10.14 -5.23 -5.27
N PRO A 154 10.97 -5.88 -4.43
CA PRO A 154 11.58 -5.22 -3.28
C PRO A 154 12.55 -4.09 -3.62
N ASN A 155 13.02 -4.01 -4.87
CA ASN A 155 13.92 -2.95 -5.34
C ASN A 155 13.16 -1.69 -5.77
N ILE A 156 11.85 -1.81 -6.04
CA ILE A 156 10.98 -0.70 -6.44
C ILE A 156 10.57 0.04 -5.16
N LYS A 157 11.02 1.30 -5.01
CA LYS A 157 10.64 2.11 -3.84
C LYS A 157 9.20 2.59 -3.97
N MET A 158 8.40 2.31 -2.94
CA MET A 158 7.00 2.72 -2.84
C MET A 158 6.86 3.99 -2.00
N ARG A 159 5.85 4.80 -2.31
CA ARG A 159 5.50 6.05 -1.62
C ARG A 159 3.99 6.16 -1.48
N LYS A 160 3.53 6.76 -0.38
CA LYS A 160 2.12 7.14 -0.20
C LYS A 160 1.90 8.55 -0.70
N VAL A 161 0.84 8.76 -1.49
CA VAL A 161 0.43 10.07 -2.01
C VAL A 161 -1.05 10.28 -1.67
N CYS A 162 -1.37 11.42 -1.06
CA CYS A 162 -2.73 11.77 -0.65
C CYS A 162 -3.37 12.75 -1.62
N ALA A 163 -4.70 12.81 -1.69
CA ALA A 163 -5.39 13.85 -2.47
C ALA A 163 -4.96 15.29 -2.08
N SER A 164 -4.57 15.51 -0.81
CA SER A 164 -4.07 16.80 -0.33
C SER A 164 -2.69 17.21 -0.84
N ASP A 165 -1.98 16.36 -1.60
CA ASP A 165 -0.66 16.67 -2.18
C ASP A 165 -0.72 17.41 -3.53
N ALA A 166 -1.86 17.39 -4.24
CA ALA A 166 -2.07 18.17 -5.46
C ALA A 166 -2.13 19.70 -5.19
N VAL A 167 -2.65 20.07 -4.02
CA VAL A 167 -2.74 21.46 -3.56
C VAL A 167 -1.41 21.87 -2.92
N PRO A 168 -0.72 22.92 -3.41
CA PRO A 168 0.47 23.43 -2.77
C PRO A 168 0.10 24.07 -1.44
N LYS A 169 0.27 23.32 -0.35
CA LYS A 169 0.13 23.82 1.02
C LYS A 169 1.07 25.02 1.16
N LYS A 170 0.51 26.22 1.39
CA LYS A 170 1.31 27.45 1.58
C LYS A 170 2.16 27.27 2.84
N CYS A 171 3.43 26.91 2.66
CA CYS A 171 4.39 26.86 3.75
C CYS A 171 4.47 28.25 4.38
N LYS A 172 3.99 28.38 5.63
CA LYS A 172 4.41 29.49 6.48
C LYS A 172 5.93 29.42 6.55
N LYS A 173 6.63 30.45 6.02
CA LYS A 173 8.08 30.56 6.17
C LYS A 173 8.38 30.52 7.66
N LYS A 174 9.05 29.46 8.15
CA LYS A 174 9.68 29.53 9.46
C LYS A 174 10.79 30.56 9.32
N ALA A 175 10.73 31.63 10.10
CA ALA A 175 11.87 32.53 10.23
C ALA A 175 13.03 31.71 10.82
N VAL A 176 14.15 31.66 10.09
CA VAL A 176 15.42 31.22 10.66
C VAL A 176 16.04 32.47 11.23
N THR A 177 15.83 32.69 12.53
CA THR A 177 16.54 33.74 13.27
C THR A 177 17.95 33.23 13.55
N THR A 178 18.92 33.64 12.74
CA THR A 178 20.34 33.54 13.07
C THR A 178 20.61 34.42 14.28
N ILE A 179 21.21 33.84 15.33
CA ILE A 179 21.56 34.54 16.57
C ILE A 179 23.09 34.61 16.61
N ASP A 180 23.64 35.57 15.87
CA ASP A 180 25.07 35.84 15.74
C ASP A 180 25.27 37.36 15.62
N GLY A 181 26.04 37.98 16.51
CA GLY A 181 26.49 39.38 16.37
C GLY A 181 25.95 40.45 17.35
N ASP A 182 26.45 40.41 18.58
CA ASP A 182 27.21 41.49 19.26
C ASP A 182 26.67 42.94 19.47
N LEU A 183 27.11 43.54 20.60
CA LEU A 183 27.01 44.96 21.05
C LEU A 183 25.62 45.61 21.31
N GLY A 184 25.56 46.53 22.30
CA GLY A 184 24.53 47.59 22.32
C GLY A 184 23.84 47.92 23.66
N GLU A 185 24.60 48.20 24.72
CA GLU A 185 24.13 48.73 26.02
C GLU A 185 23.22 49.99 25.90
N LEU A 186 22.11 50.03 26.66
CA LEU A 186 21.36 51.25 26.99
C LEU A 186 20.55 51.07 28.30
N GLU A 187 20.48 52.12 29.11
CA GLU A 187 20.07 52.05 30.52
C GLU A 187 18.53 52.05 30.73
N LEU A 188 18.08 51.38 31.81
CA LEU A 188 16.79 51.65 32.45
C LEU A 188 17.01 52.62 33.61
N LYS A 189 16.01 53.47 33.87
CA LYS A 189 16.03 54.39 35.01
C LYS A 189 14.63 54.52 35.60
N ASP A 190 14.51 54.20 36.88
CA ASP A 190 13.30 54.32 37.69
C ASP A 190 12.94 55.80 37.91
N GLU A 191 11.66 56.08 38.23
CA GLU A 191 11.29 56.87 39.41
C GLU A 191 9.91 56.41 39.95
N SER A 192 9.73 56.62 41.25
CA SER A 192 8.55 56.45 42.12
C SER A 192 7.32 57.31 41.68
N SER A 193 6.09 57.20 42.20
CA SER A 193 5.51 56.51 43.38
C SER A 193 3.97 56.31 43.15
N ASP A 194 3.05 56.00 44.06
CA ASP A 194 3.04 55.97 45.54
C ASP A 194 2.00 54.98 46.16
N THR A 195 1.79 55.13 47.46
CA THR A 195 0.92 54.46 48.46
C THR A 195 -0.57 54.90 48.41
N ASP A 196 -1.56 54.46 49.22
CA ASP A 196 -1.58 53.94 50.61
C ASP A 196 -2.73 52.94 50.94
N GLU A 197 -2.78 52.56 52.22
CA GLU A 197 -3.66 51.63 52.97
C GLU A 197 -5.20 52.00 52.91
N GLU A 198 -6.19 51.27 53.47
CA GLU A 198 -6.21 50.30 54.58
C GLU A 198 -7.35 49.25 54.51
N MET A 199 -7.35 48.36 55.50
CA MET A 199 -8.13 47.13 55.67
C MET A 199 -9.63 47.35 56.00
N THR A 200 -10.48 46.37 55.70
CA THR A 200 -11.22 45.54 56.70
C THR A 200 -12.16 44.52 56.02
N ALA A 201 -12.76 43.59 56.78
CA ALA A 201 -13.37 42.36 56.25
C ALA A 201 -14.63 41.90 57.03
N VAL A 202 -15.11 40.70 56.67
CA VAL A 202 -16.12 39.85 57.36
C VAL A 202 -17.60 40.15 57.06
N ALA A 203 -18.15 39.37 56.12
CA ALA A 203 -19.27 38.44 56.39
C ALA A 203 -19.21 37.27 55.37
#